data_AF-A0AAE0EYD3-F1
#
_entry.id   AF-A0AAE0EYD3-F1
#
_cell.length_a   1.000
_cell.length_b   1.000
_cell.length_c   1.000
_cell.angle_alpha   90.00
_cell.angle_beta   90.00
_cell.angle_gamma   90.00
#
_symmetry.space_group_name_H-M   'P 1'
#
loop_
_entity.id
_entity.type
_entity.pdbx_description
1 polymer ?
#
loop_
_entity_poly.entity_id
_entity_poly.type
_entity_poly.pdbx_seq_one_letter_code
_entity_poly.pdbx_strand_id
1 'polypeptide(L)'
;MINDNPSAWRGEAGRGTFTCRVCGKRKRAFNNTDTYKKSKAGVAAMSSASEDVGAFIDNMNEKYLNLHKGFEDNFWSTKMANKGASSEELNRTKLEYDAFLRDKNNLAAVRSFLEREEVTEEQRKVLACMEKTFLCYIMESSEAEQLKDSITALETTLEEHRTNMKLGYVDPEGNNFVAGSSVLLRTQMRTNDKEGVRKACWEGLDSIGGYVSEQFVEVVKARNRLAKKLGYIDFYDYKVLQAEGFNKERLFEMLDGLEQDTRQLMHDARAALAAESPLGAAALEPWNMGFSLAGSVDKKQDPYFPFELAPAVWGKSFQKLGINYQASTMQLDLCDREKKYSNGFCHWPIAPYRKSDGSWVPAQTNFTSLATPSALGSGVTALTTLMHEGGHAAHFANIDQGSPFFSQERAPTSVAYAENQSMFLDSLVGDAAWLAKYAVS
;
A
#
# COMPACT_ATOMS: atom_id res chain seq x y z
N MET A 1 -9.23 6.59 2.48
CA MET A 1 -8.80 6.51 3.89
C MET A 1 -7.40 5.91 4.02
N ILE A 2 -6.37 6.67 3.66
CA ILE A 2 -4.96 6.38 3.97
C ILE A 2 -4.54 7.60 4.79
N ASN A 3 -4.42 7.43 6.11
CA ASN A 3 -4.17 8.54 7.03
C ASN A 3 -2.83 8.26 7.71
N ASP A 4 -1.74 8.72 7.08
CA ASP A 4 -0.36 8.46 7.49
C ASP A 4 0.27 9.68 8.17
N ASN A 5 1.06 9.47 9.23
CA ASN A 5 1.60 10.53 10.08
C ASN A 5 3.09 10.41 10.49
N PRO A 6 4.08 10.66 9.61
CA PRO A 6 5.49 10.55 10.05
C PRO A 6 6.17 11.83 10.62
N SER A 7 6.63 11.87 11.87
CA SER A 7 7.77 12.74 12.21
C SER A 7 8.77 12.06 13.12
N ALA A 8 9.95 11.77 12.56
CA ALA A 8 11.23 11.74 13.30
C ALA A 8 12.40 11.57 12.32
N TRP A 9 13.59 11.87 12.83
CA TRP A 9 14.72 12.46 12.12
C TRP A 9 15.83 11.49 11.67
N ARG A 10 16.58 11.99 10.66
CA ARG A 10 17.94 11.75 10.10
C ARG A 10 18.97 10.76 10.71
N GLY A 11 19.74 10.17 9.77
CA GLY A 11 21.20 9.89 9.78
C GLY A 11 21.55 8.64 8.94
N GLU A 12 22.58 8.51 8.08
CA GLU A 12 23.70 9.31 7.57
C GLU A 12 24.16 8.71 6.22
N ALA A 13 24.64 9.53 5.27
CA ALA A 13 25.59 9.10 4.24
C ALA A 13 26.40 10.28 3.67
N GLY A 14 27.73 10.18 3.72
CA GLY A 14 28.65 10.85 2.80
C GLY A 14 29.18 12.25 3.18
N ARG A 15 30.45 12.33 3.59
CA ARG A 15 31.19 13.59 3.77
C ARG A 15 31.45 14.25 2.40
N GLY A 16 30.70 15.29 2.07
CA GLY A 16 30.95 16.15 0.90
C GLY A 16 30.87 17.62 1.28
N THR A 17 31.91 18.39 0.98
CA THR A 17 31.90 19.86 1.10
C THR A 17 31.26 20.48 -0.14
N PHE A 18 30.21 21.28 0.02
CA PHE A 18 29.61 22.04 -1.09
C PHE A 18 30.06 23.51 -1.10
N THR A 19 30.30 24.03 -2.30
CA THR A 19 30.72 25.42 -2.53
C THR A 19 29.59 26.16 -3.26
N CYS A 20 29.13 27.30 -2.73
CA CYS A 20 28.11 28.12 -3.40
C CYS A 20 28.69 28.82 -4.63
N ARG A 21 28.18 28.51 -5.83
CA ARG A 21 28.63 29.11 -7.11
C ARG A 21 28.25 30.59 -7.29
N VAL A 22 27.40 31.16 -6.44
CA VAL A 22 26.96 32.57 -6.55
C VAL A 22 27.79 33.51 -5.69
N CYS A 23 28.29 33.05 -4.53
CA CYS A 23 29.01 33.93 -3.60
C CYS A 23 30.40 33.43 -3.15
N GLY A 24 30.85 32.26 -3.61
CA GLY A 24 32.19 31.73 -3.35
C GLY A 24 32.51 31.39 -1.88
N LYS A 25 31.58 31.60 -0.95
CA LYS A 25 31.80 31.34 0.48
C LYS A 25 31.71 29.85 0.79
N ARG A 26 32.78 29.30 1.39
CA ARG A 26 32.79 27.96 1.99
C ARG A 26 32.09 28.02 3.35
N LYS A 27 31.05 27.22 3.57
CA LYS A 27 30.49 26.98 4.92
C LYS A 27 30.87 25.58 5.37
N ARG A 28 31.41 25.45 6.59
CA ARG A 28 31.47 24.16 7.30
C ARG A 28 30.04 23.72 7.63
N ALA A 29 29.80 22.42 7.60
CA ALA A 29 28.55 21.83 8.09
C ALA A 29 28.31 22.30 9.54
N PHE A 30 27.06 22.65 9.84
CA PHE A 30 26.63 22.95 11.20
C PHE A 30 26.82 21.71 12.08
N ASN A 31 27.74 21.76 13.03
CA ASN A 31 27.79 20.80 14.14
C ASN A 31 26.61 21.10 15.06
N ASN A 32 25.64 20.20 15.13
CA ASN A 32 24.50 20.30 16.04
C ASN A 32 24.72 19.41 17.27
N THR A 33 25.80 19.62 18.01
CA THR A 33 26.14 18.83 19.21
C THR A 33 26.14 19.63 20.52
N ASP A 34 25.72 20.90 20.54
CA ASP A 34 25.86 21.76 21.74
C ASP A 34 24.57 22.38 22.28
N THR A 35 23.41 21.76 22.04
CA THR A 35 22.16 22.16 22.72
C THR A 35 21.38 20.96 23.28
N TYR A 36 22.03 20.18 24.14
CA TYR A 36 21.33 19.23 25.03
C TYR A 36 21.83 19.39 26.46
N LYS A 37 21.55 20.55 27.08
CA LYS A 37 21.53 20.67 28.54
C LYS A 37 20.38 21.57 28.98
N LYS A 38 19.53 20.97 29.82
CA LYS A 38 18.48 21.55 30.68
C LYS A 38 17.07 21.70 30.10
N SER A 39 16.27 20.67 30.34
CA SER A 39 14.93 20.83 30.92
C SER A 39 14.54 19.56 31.71
N LYS A 40 14.97 19.49 32.97
CA LYS A 40 14.34 18.61 33.96
C LYS A 40 13.11 19.33 34.50
N ALA A 41 11.93 18.90 34.09
CA ALA A 41 10.68 19.23 34.76
C ALA A 41 9.72 18.04 34.67
N GLY A 42 9.49 17.44 35.85
CA GLY A 42 8.58 16.36 36.23
C GLY A 42 7.63 15.76 35.19
N VAL A 43 7.95 14.54 34.76
CA VAL A 43 6.94 13.48 34.54
C VAL A 43 7.40 12.32 35.41
N ALA A 44 6.50 11.78 36.22
CA ALA A 44 6.77 10.70 37.14
C ALA A 44 7.31 9.48 36.38
N ALA A 45 8.61 9.24 36.49
CA ALA A 45 9.22 7.99 36.08
C ALA A 45 8.64 6.89 36.97
N MET A 46 7.78 6.04 36.42
CA MET A 46 7.58 4.71 36.98
C MET A 46 8.92 4.00 36.90
N SER A 47 9.57 3.90 38.05
CA SER A 47 10.78 3.12 38.28
C SER A 47 10.49 1.64 37.99
N SER A 48 11.10 1.08 36.94
CA SER A 48 11.39 -0.36 36.84
C SER A 48 12.86 -0.57 36.47
N ALA A 49 13.76 -0.29 37.42
CA ALA A 49 15.19 -0.62 37.32
C ALA A 49 15.49 -2.14 37.33
N SER A 50 14.54 -2.99 36.94
CA SER A 50 14.68 -4.46 36.92
C SER A 50 13.95 -5.16 35.78
N GLU A 51 13.38 -4.43 34.81
CA GLU A 51 12.64 -5.08 33.72
C GLU A 51 13.61 -5.55 32.64
N ASP A 52 13.64 -6.87 32.42
CA ASP A 52 14.45 -7.54 31.39
C ASP A 52 14.07 -7.08 29.98
N VAL A 53 15.07 -6.86 29.12
CA VAL A 53 14.88 -6.34 27.75
C VAL A 53 14.04 -7.30 26.90
N GLY A 54 14.27 -8.62 27.03
CA GLY A 54 13.51 -9.65 26.33
C GLY A 54 12.05 -9.67 26.79
N ALA A 55 11.83 -9.63 28.10
CA ALA A 55 10.48 -9.56 28.67
C ALA A 55 9.71 -8.31 28.20
N PHE A 56 10.38 -7.16 28.10
CA PHE A 56 9.77 -5.95 27.54
C PHE A 56 9.38 -6.13 26.07
N ILE A 57 10.28 -6.65 25.24
CA ILE A 57 10.02 -6.91 23.81
C ILE A 57 8.83 -7.87 23.64
N ASP A 58 8.83 -8.99 24.38
CA ASP A 58 7.76 -9.98 24.29
C ASP A 58 6.41 -9.39 24.71
N ASN A 59 6.37 -8.61 25.79
CA ASN A 59 5.16 -7.91 26.23
C ASN A 59 4.65 -6.88 25.19
N MET A 60 5.56 -6.14 24.56
CA MET A 60 5.20 -5.19 23.49
C MET A 60 4.67 -5.91 22.25
N ASN A 61 5.31 -7.04 21.87
CA ASN A 61 4.87 -7.88 20.76
C ASN A 61 3.47 -8.46 21.00
N GLU A 62 3.21 -8.98 22.20
CA GLU A 62 1.91 -9.56 22.57
C GLU A 62 0.80 -8.50 22.61
N LYS A 63 1.06 -7.31 23.18
CA LYS A 63 0.11 -6.19 23.16
C LYS A 63 -0.21 -5.76 21.73
N TYR A 64 0.81 -5.59 20.89
CA TYR A 64 0.63 -5.23 19.49
C TYR A 64 -0.23 -6.27 18.76
N LEU A 65 0.10 -7.56 18.86
CA LEU A 65 -0.62 -8.62 18.16
C LEU A 65 -2.07 -8.77 18.62
N ASN A 66 -2.35 -8.64 19.91
CA ASN A 66 -3.71 -8.73 20.42
C ASN A 66 -4.59 -7.60 19.85
N LEU A 67 -4.08 -6.37 19.83
CA LEU A 67 -4.80 -5.23 19.26
C LEU A 67 -4.92 -5.32 17.74
N HIS A 68 -3.82 -5.69 17.07
CA HIS A 68 -3.78 -5.89 15.62
C HIS A 68 -4.78 -6.95 15.18
N LYS A 69 -4.78 -8.12 15.81
CA LYS A 69 -5.72 -9.21 15.51
C LYS A 69 -7.17 -8.77 15.71
N GLY A 70 -7.46 -8.07 16.82
CA GLY A 70 -8.80 -7.55 17.09
C GLY A 70 -9.29 -6.62 15.99
N PHE A 71 -8.43 -5.74 15.50
CA PHE A 71 -8.71 -4.88 14.35
C PHE A 71 -8.91 -5.69 13.06
N GLU A 72 -7.96 -6.56 12.71
CA GLU A 72 -7.95 -7.31 11.46
C GLU A 72 -9.14 -8.30 11.35
N ASP A 73 -9.52 -8.97 12.44
CA ASP A 73 -10.68 -9.85 12.47
C ASP A 73 -11.98 -9.08 12.19
N ASN A 74 -12.16 -7.91 12.79
CA ASN A 74 -13.32 -7.06 12.55
C ASN A 74 -13.29 -6.42 11.16
N PHE A 75 -12.10 -6.11 10.65
CA PHE A 75 -11.90 -5.62 9.30
C PHE A 75 -12.36 -6.68 8.30
N TRP A 76 -11.85 -7.90 8.39
CA TRP A 76 -12.26 -9.02 7.56
C TRP A 76 -13.76 -9.28 7.65
N SER A 77 -14.29 -9.39 8.86
CA SER A 77 -15.72 -9.66 9.10
C SER A 77 -16.61 -8.61 8.42
N THR A 78 -16.27 -7.33 8.56
CA THR A 78 -17.02 -6.22 7.94
C THR A 78 -16.86 -6.20 6.42
N LYS A 79 -15.64 -6.36 5.90
CA LYS A 79 -15.39 -6.33 4.45
C LYS A 79 -15.99 -7.53 3.72
N MET A 80 -16.01 -8.70 4.34
CA MET A 80 -16.62 -9.91 3.80
C MET A 80 -18.12 -10.00 4.09
N ALA A 81 -18.71 -9.01 4.78
CA ALA A 81 -20.11 -9.03 5.18
C ALA A 81 -20.51 -10.32 5.93
N ASN A 82 -19.64 -10.80 6.81
CA ASN A 82 -19.88 -12.00 7.61
C ASN A 82 -21.06 -11.77 8.55
N LYS A 83 -21.74 -12.86 8.92
CA LYS A 83 -22.84 -12.81 9.88
C LYS A 83 -22.34 -12.24 11.22
N GLY A 84 -22.96 -11.16 11.69
CA GLY A 84 -22.56 -10.47 12.93
C GLY A 84 -21.48 -9.40 12.75
N ALA A 85 -21.08 -9.08 11.52
CA ALA A 85 -20.20 -7.95 11.25
C ALA A 85 -20.77 -6.63 11.80
N SER A 86 -19.89 -5.80 12.38
CA SER A 86 -20.26 -4.53 13.01
C SER A 86 -19.25 -3.45 12.65
N SER A 87 -19.74 -2.40 11.97
CA SER A 87 -18.95 -1.20 11.69
C SER A 87 -18.55 -0.46 12.97
N GLU A 88 -19.35 -0.58 14.04
CA GLU A 88 -19.04 -0.01 15.34
C GLU A 88 -17.85 -0.74 15.99
N GLU A 89 -17.85 -2.08 15.97
CA GLU A 89 -16.74 -2.88 16.49
C GLU A 89 -15.46 -2.71 15.67
N LEU A 90 -15.57 -2.63 14.33
CA LEU A 90 -14.44 -2.28 13.48
C LEU A 90 -13.86 -0.91 13.84
N ASN A 91 -14.70 0.10 14.07
CA ASN A 91 -14.23 1.42 14.46
C ASN A 91 -13.58 1.40 15.85
N ARG A 92 -14.21 0.75 16.83
CA ARG A 92 -13.69 0.61 18.20
C ARG A 92 -12.30 -0.04 18.21
N THR A 93 -12.17 -1.21 17.59
CA THR A 93 -10.90 -1.96 17.54
C THR A 93 -9.82 -1.22 16.77
N LYS A 94 -10.18 -0.51 15.69
CA LYS A 94 -9.25 0.36 14.97
C LYS A 94 -8.74 1.50 15.86
N LEU A 95 -9.62 2.16 16.61
CA LEU A 95 -9.24 3.24 17.52
C LEU A 95 -8.33 2.75 18.65
N GLU A 96 -8.57 1.55 19.19
CA GLU A 96 -7.71 0.94 20.22
C GLU A 96 -6.31 0.62 19.68
N TYR A 97 -6.24 0.03 18.48
CA TYR A 97 -4.97 -0.23 17.79
C TYR A 97 -4.22 1.07 17.47
N ASP A 98 -4.90 2.07 16.90
CA ASP A 98 -4.30 3.37 16.58
C ASP A 98 -3.85 4.11 17.84
N ALA A 99 -4.59 3.99 18.96
CA ALA A 99 -4.22 4.60 20.24
C ALA A 99 -2.91 4.01 20.79
N PHE A 100 -2.71 2.69 20.70
CA PHE A 100 -1.46 2.05 21.09
C PHE A 100 -0.27 2.54 20.26
N LEU A 101 -0.45 2.66 18.95
CA LEU A 101 0.60 3.13 18.04
C LEU A 101 0.88 4.64 18.17
N ARG A 102 -0.07 5.42 18.69
CA ARG A 102 0.09 6.86 18.95
C ARG A 102 0.52 7.19 20.38
N ASP A 103 0.67 6.18 21.25
CA ASP A 103 1.05 6.41 22.64
C ASP A 103 2.52 6.84 22.75
N LYS A 104 2.74 8.10 23.12
CA LYS A 104 4.07 8.69 23.35
C LYS A 104 4.84 7.97 24.48
N ASN A 105 4.15 7.32 25.42
CA ASN A 105 4.79 6.54 26.47
C ASN A 105 5.41 5.25 25.93
N ASN A 106 4.75 4.58 24.97
CA ASN A 106 5.30 3.40 24.30
C ASN A 106 6.61 3.73 23.58
N LEU A 107 6.62 4.84 22.82
CA LEU A 107 7.82 5.34 22.16
C LEU A 107 8.93 5.69 23.17
N ALA A 108 8.59 6.39 24.25
CA ALA A 108 9.55 6.75 25.30
C ALA A 108 10.14 5.52 25.99
N ALA A 109 9.33 4.47 26.23
CA ALA A 109 9.80 3.21 26.79
C ALA A 109 10.79 2.51 25.86
N VAL A 110 10.46 2.38 24.56
CA VAL A 110 11.36 1.78 23.56
C VAL A 110 12.71 2.51 23.52
N ARG A 111 12.70 3.85 23.51
CA ARG A 111 13.93 4.67 23.53
C ARG A 111 14.74 4.48 24.81
N SER A 112 14.08 4.43 25.97
CA SER A 112 14.72 4.16 27.25
C SER A 112 15.43 2.80 27.27
N PHE A 113 14.82 1.77 26.67
CA PHE A 113 15.50 0.48 26.51
C PHE A 113 16.65 0.55 25.51
N LEU A 114 16.52 1.26 24.37
CA LEU A 114 17.61 1.43 23.38
C LEU A 114 18.88 2.06 23.96
N GLU A 115 18.76 2.91 24.98
CA GLU A 115 19.87 3.58 25.66
C GLU A 115 20.64 2.66 26.64
N ARG A 116 20.12 1.48 26.96
CA ARG A 116 20.75 0.54 27.91
C ARG A 116 21.96 -0.17 27.28
N GLU A 117 23.00 -0.37 28.08
CA GLU A 117 24.28 -0.97 27.64
C GLU A 117 24.14 -2.49 27.42
N GLU A 118 23.25 -3.15 28.16
CA GLU A 118 23.03 -4.60 28.12
C GLU A 118 22.21 -5.10 26.92
N VAL A 119 21.71 -4.20 26.06
CA VAL A 119 20.93 -4.56 24.87
C VAL A 119 21.83 -5.19 23.82
N THR A 120 21.53 -6.44 23.48
CA THR A 120 22.19 -7.17 22.38
C THR A 120 21.87 -6.55 21.02
N GLU A 121 22.68 -6.85 20.00
CA GLU A 121 22.45 -6.32 18.64
C GLU A 121 21.07 -6.71 18.07
N GLU A 122 20.63 -7.96 18.28
CA GLU A 122 19.32 -8.41 17.83
C GLU A 122 18.17 -7.70 18.56
N GLN A 123 18.28 -7.50 19.87
CA GLN A 123 17.31 -6.71 20.63
C GLN A 123 17.29 -5.25 20.18
N ARG A 124 18.46 -4.66 19.91
CA ARG A 124 18.59 -3.28 19.40
C ARG A 124 17.87 -3.14 18.06
N LYS A 125 18.05 -4.11 17.17
CA LYS A 125 17.36 -4.16 15.88
C LYS A 125 15.84 -4.23 16.03
N VAL A 126 15.33 -5.06 16.95
CA VAL A 126 13.89 -5.14 17.25
C VAL A 126 13.35 -3.81 17.79
N LEU A 127 14.03 -3.24 18.80
CA LEU A 127 13.63 -1.97 19.40
C LEU A 127 13.66 -0.82 18.39
N ALA A 128 14.67 -0.78 17.51
CA ALA A 128 14.74 0.22 16.44
C ALA A 128 13.59 0.10 15.44
N CYS A 129 13.14 -1.13 15.13
CA CYS A 129 11.96 -1.36 14.29
C CYS A 129 10.67 -0.89 14.97
N MET A 130 10.51 -1.17 16.27
CA MET A 130 9.40 -0.66 17.07
C MET A 130 9.39 0.87 17.10
N GLU A 131 10.56 1.50 17.34
CA GLU A 131 10.71 2.96 17.31
C GLU A 131 10.30 3.52 15.96
N LYS A 132 10.84 2.98 14.86
CA LYS A 132 10.48 3.39 13.49
C LYS A 132 8.97 3.27 13.24
N THR A 133 8.33 2.24 13.77
CA THR A 133 6.88 2.05 13.67
C THR A 133 6.12 3.11 14.44
N PHE A 134 6.41 3.35 15.72
CA PHE A 134 5.74 4.40 16.50
C PHE A 134 5.90 5.78 15.87
N LEU A 135 7.07 6.07 15.29
CA LEU A 135 7.37 7.32 14.59
C LEU A 135 6.57 7.54 13.29
N CYS A 136 5.97 6.48 12.74
CA CYS A 136 5.02 6.57 11.62
C CYS A 136 3.61 7.03 12.06
N TYR A 137 3.34 7.05 13.36
CA TYR A 137 2.04 7.39 13.95
C TYR A 137 2.11 8.64 14.83
N ILE A 138 3.27 8.90 15.46
CA ILE A 138 3.47 9.98 16.41
C ILE A 138 4.09 11.20 15.74
N MET A 139 3.45 12.35 15.93
CA MET A 139 4.05 13.66 15.68
C MET A 139 4.69 14.18 16.97
N GLU A 140 5.99 14.49 16.92
CA GLU A 140 6.74 14.94 18.09
C GLU A 140 6.55 16.44 18.37
N SER A 141 6.26 17.24 17.32
CA SER A 141 6.00 18.68 17.44
C SER A 141 4.50 18.96 17.50
N SER A 142 4.07 19.78 18.48
CA SER A 142 2.68 20.25 18.59
C SER A 142 2.22 21.06 17.37
N GLU A 143 3.13 21.81 16.73
CA GLU A 143 2.83 22.53 15.48
C GLU A 143 2.59 21.54 14.32
N ALA A 144 3.39 20.46 14.25
CA ALA A 144 3.22 19.43 13.23
C ALA A 144 1.92 18.64 13.41
N GLU A 145 1.54 18.37 14.66
CA GLU A 145 0.27 17.75 15.04
C GLU A 145 -0.93 18.60 14.57
N GLN A 146 -0.92 19.91 14.86
CA GLN A 146 -1.97 20.83 14.37
C GLN A 146 -2.05 20.91 12.85
N LEU A 147 -0.90 20.91 12.15
CA LEU A 147 -0.87 20.89 10.69
C LEU A 147 -1.47 19.60 10.14
N LYS A 148 -1.20 18.47 10.78
CA LYS A 148 -1.76 17.19 10.38
C LYS A 148 -3.27 17.14 10.58
N ASP A 149 -3.80 17.64 11.70
CA ASP A 149 -5.24 17.75 11.94
C ASP A 149 -5.92 18.63 10.89
N SER A 150 -5.28 19.75 10.53
CA SER A 150 -5.75 20.62 9.44
C SER A 150 -5.76 19.92 8.08
N ILE A 151 -4.76 19.07 7.78
CA ILE A 151 -4.73 18.27 6.55
C ILE A 151 -5.89 17.27 6.55
N THR A 152 -6.10 16.55 7.66
CA THR A 152 -7.22 15.60 7.77
C THR A 152 -8.57 16.29 7.56
N ALA A 153 -8.78 17.49 8.11
CA ALA A 153 -10.02 18.25 7.89
C ALA A 153 -10.21 18.62 6.41
N LEU A 154 -9.16 19.09 5.73
CA LEU A 154 -9.20 19.42 4.29
C LEU A 154 -9.47 18.18 3.42
N GLU A 155 -8.90 17.03 3.78
CA GLU A 155 -9.13 15.76 3.11
C GLU A 155 -10.58 15.29 3.26
N THR A 156 -11.16 15.40 4.46
CA THR A 156 -12.58 15.13 4.69
C THR A 156 -13.47 16.02 3.84
N THR A 157 -13.21 17.33 3.79
CA THR A 157 -13.97 18.26 2.93
C THR A 157 -13.85 17.90 1.44
N LEU A 158 -12.66 17.52 0.98
CA LEU A 158 -12.44 17.06 -0.39
C LEU A 158 -13.23 15.78 -0.69
N GLU A 159 -13.24 14.81 0.23
CA GLU A 159 -13.97 13.55 0.10
C GLU A 159 -15.50 13.78 0.06
N GLU A 160 -16.02 14.63 0.95
CA GLU A 160 -17.42 15.04 0.97
C GLU A 160 -17.82 15.75 -0.34
N HIS A 161 -17.00 16.69 -0.80
CA HIS A 161 -17.21 17.39 -2.06
C HIS A 161 -17.27 16.39 -3.22
N ARG A 162 -16.27 15.51 -3.34
CA ARG A 162 -16.22 14.49 -4.40
C ARG A 162 -17.42 13.53 -4.36
N THR A 163 -17.90 13.17 -3.17
CA THR A 163 -19.04 12.27 -2.99
C THR A 163 -20.34 12.89 -3.48
N ASN A 164 -20.48 14.21 -3.35
CA ASN A 164 -21.66 14.95 -3.81
C ASN A 164 -21.65 15.26 -5.33
N MET A 165 -20.59 14.89 -6.05
CA MET A 165 -20.52 15.06 -7.49
C MET A 165 -21.56 14.18 -8.20
N LYS A 166 -22.40 14.80 -9.04
CA LYS A 166 -23.24 14.08 -10.01
C LYS A 166 -22.39 13.57 -11.17
N LEU A 167 -21.73 12.43 -10.98
CA LEU A 167 -20.93 11.80 -12.02
C LEU A 167 -21.82 11.00 -13.00
N GLY A 168 -21.47 11.05 -14.28
CA GLY A 168 -22.18 10.39 -15.37
C GLY A 168 -21.65 10.81 -16.72
N TYR A 169 -22.41 10.55 -17.77
CA TYR A 169 -22.13 11.01 -19.13
C TYR A 169 -23.42 11.49 -19.81
N VAL A 170 -23.31 12.31 -20.85
CA VAL A 170 -24.45 12.67 -21.69
C VAL A 170 -24.52 11.66 -22.83
N ASP A 171 -25.63 10.93 -22.94
CA ASP A 171 -25.83 9.97 -24.03
C ASP A 171 -25.85 10.71 -25.38
N PRO A 172 -24.94 10.40 -26.32
CA PRO A 172 -24.87 11.08 -27.61
C PRO A 172 -26.11 10.90 -28.48
N GLU A 173 -26.93 9.85 -28.26
CA GLU A 173 -28.13 9.59 -29.07
C GLU A 173 -29.38 10.24 -28.47
N GLY A 174 -29.49 10.22 -27.14
CA GLY A 174 -30.66 10.74 -26.42
C GLY A 174 -30.50 12.15 -25.84
N ASN A 175 -29.27 12.69 -25.83
CA ASN A 175 -28.89 13.95 -25.17
C ASN A 175 -29.33 14.06 -23.69
N ASN A 176 -29.46 12.91 -23.02
CA ASN A 176 -29.87 12.82 -21.64
C ASN A 176 -28.65 12.48 -20.77
N PHE A 177 -28.62 13.06 -19.56
CA PHE A 177 -27.60 12.71 -18.59
C PHE A 177 -27.87 11.33 -17.98
N VAL A 178 -26.90 10.44 -18.08
CA VAL A 178 -26.90 9.10 -17.49
C VAL A 178 -25.94 9.09 -16.31
N ALA A 179 -26.46 8.99 -15.09
CA ALA A 179 -25.65 8.90 -13.88
C ALA A 179 -24.82 7.61 -13.87
N GLY A 180 -23.58 7.69 -13.41
CA GLY A 180 -22.65 6.55 -13.42
C GLY A 180 -21.47 6.72 -12.49
N SER A 181 -20.99 5.61 -11.92
CA SER A 181 -19.75 5.57 -11.15
C SER A 181 -18.52 5.61 -12.07
N SER A 182 -17.35 5.96 -11.53
CA SER A 182 -16.09 5.91 -12.30
C SER A 182 -15.81 4.51 -12.87
N VAL A 183 -16.24 3.46 -12.16
CA VAL A 183 -16.12 2.07 -12.62
C VAL A 183 -17.01 1.83 -13.83
N LEU A 184 -18.29 2.24 -13.75
CA LEU A 184 -19.22 2.10 -14.88
C LEU A 184 -18.71 2.84 -16.12
N LEU A 185 -18.25 4.08 -15.98
CA LEU A 185 -17.74 4.87 -17.11
C LEU A 185 -16.51 4.20 -17.76
N ARG A 186 -15.55 3.71 -16.97
CA ARG A 186 -14.40 2.95 -17.49
C ARG A 186 -14.81 1.66 -18.18
N THR A 187 -15.79 0.94 -17.65
CA THR A 187 -16.32 -0.28 -18.28
C THR A 187 -16.96 0.03 -19.64
N GLN A 188 -17.77 1.09 -19.73
CA GLN A 188 -18.35 1.53 -20.99
C GLN A 188 -17.29 1.92 -22.02
N MET A 189 -16.23 2.63 -21.61
CA MET A 189 -15.08 2.93 -22.48
C MET A 189 -14.37 1.67 -23.02
N ARG A 190 -14.39 0.55 -22.28
CA ARG A 190 -13.72 -0.70 -22.69
C ARG A 190 -14.60 -1.64 -23.52
N THR A 191 -15.92 -1.53 -23.41
CA THR A 191 -16.84 -2.58 -23.88
C THR A 191 -17.94 -2.10 -24.81
N ASN A 192 -18.24 -0.79 -24.82
CA ASN A 192 -19.33 -0.28 -25.64
C ASN A 192 -18.89 -0.13 -27.10
N ASP A 193 -19.66 -0.72 -28.03
CA ASP A 193 -19.36 -0.69 -29.46
C ASP A 193 -19.48 0.72 -30.07
N LYS A 194 -20.29 1.61 -29.46
CA LYS A 194 -20.52 2.97 -29.94
C LYS A 194 -19.44 3.92 -29.46
N GLU A 195 -18.63 4.42 -30.39
CA GLU A 195 -17.54 5.37 -30.07
C GLU A 195 -18.03 6.63 -29.36
N GLY A 196 -19.16 7.19 -29.77
CA GLY A 196 -19.73 8.38 -29.13
C GLY A 196 -20.00 8.17 -27.64
N VAL A 197 -20.45 6.97 -27.24
CA VAL A 197 -20.70 6.64 -25.83
C VAL A 197 -19.37 6.53 -25.08
N ARG A 198 -18.36 5.90 -25.68
CA ARG A 198 -17.02 5.82 -25.08
C ARG A 198 -16.43 7.20 -24.83
N LYS A 199 -16.52 8.10 -25.81
CA LYS A 199 -16.06 9.49 -25.68
C LYS A 199 -16.80 10.24 -24.58
N ALA A 200 -18.14 10.16 -24.56
CA ALA A 200 -18.93 10.80 -23.51
C ALA A 200 -18.58 10.28 -22.10
N CYS A 201 -18.30 8.98 -21.95
CA CYS A 201 -17.83 8.40 -20.69
C CYS A 201 -16.45 8.91 -20.28
N TRP A 202 -15.53 9.09 -21.24
CA TRP A 202 -14.22 9.68 -20.99
C TRP A 202 -14.33 11.13 -20.54
N GLU A 203 -15.15 11.95 -21.21
CA GLU A 203 -15.43 13.34 -20.81
C GLU A 203 -16.07 13.41 -19.41
N GLY A 204 -16.97 12.46 -19.10
CA GLY A 204 -17.52 12.28 -17.76
C GLY A 204 -16.44 12.05 -16.70
N LEU A 205 -15.45 11.18 -16.97
CA LEU A 205 -14.32 10.97 -16.08
C LEU A 205 -13.39 12.19 -15.98
N ASP A 206 -13.11 12.86 -17.10
CA ASP A 206 -12.26 14.05 -17.16
C ASP A 206 -12.84 15.20 -16.31
N SER A 207 -14.17 15.33 -16.27
CA SER A 207 -14.88 16.34 -15.47
C SER A 207 -14.57 16.27 -13.96
N ILE A 208 -14.11 15.12 -13.45
CA ILE A 208 -13.72 14.96 -12.05
C ILE A 208 -12.58 15.91 -11.69
N GLY A 209 -11.59 16.06 -12.58
CA GLY A 209 -10.40 16.86 -12.32
C GLY A 209 -10.74 18.32 -12.07
N GLY A 210 -11.54 18.92 -12.95
CA GLY A 210 -12.03 20.29 -12.78
C GLY A 210 -12.85 20.45 -11.49
N TYR A 211 -13.73 19.48 -11.21
CA TYR A 211 -14.65 19.53 -10.06
C TYR A 211 -13.94 19.55 -8.68
N VAL A 212 -12.81 18.83 -8.54
CA VAL A 212 -12.10 18.71 -7.25
C VAL A 212 -10.83 19.57 -7.12
N SER A 213 -10.43 20.25 -8.21
CA SER A 213 -9.12 20.88 -8.32
C SER A 213 -8.83 21.89 -7.20
N GLU A 214 -9.79 22.75 -6.87
CA GLU A 214 -9.62 23.80 -5.86
C GLU A 214 -9.34 23.22 -4.47
N GLN A 215 -10.18 22.28 -4.01
CA GLN A 215 -10.02 21.63 -2.71
C GLN A 215 -8.75 20.78 -2.67
N PHE A 216 -8.44 20.08 -3.77
CA PHE A 216 -7.23 19.27 -3.88
C PHE A 216 -5.95 20.11 -3.75
N VAL A 217 -5.90 21.30 -4.37
CA VAL A 217 -4.76 22.20 -4.26
C VAL A 217 -4.54 22.67 -2.82
N GLU A 218 -5.59 22.91 -2.04
CA GLU A 218 -5.46 23.27 -0.63
C GLU A 218 -4.87 22.13 0.22
N VAL A 219 -5.28 20.89 -0.05
CA VAL A 219 -4.66 19.69 0.56
C VAL A 219 -3.16 19.62 0.21
N VAL A 220 -2.80 19.82 -1.06
CA VAL A 220 -1.40 19.81 -1.52
C VAL A 220 -0.58 20.90 -0.82
N LYS A 221 -1.10 22.12 -0.71
CA LYS A 221 -0.44 23.22 0.01
C LYS A 221 -0.22 22.87 1.48
N ALA A 222 -1.24 22.34 2.15
CA ALA A 222 -1.16 21.98 3.58
C ALA A 222 -0.14 20.86 3.83
N ARG A 223 -0.19 19.80 3.02
CA ARG A 223 0.78 18.70 3.02
C ARG A 223 2.22 19.20 2.83
N ASN A 224 2.44 20.12 1.88
CA ASN A 224 3.77 20.72 1.67
C ASN A 224 4.22 21.64 2.80
N ARG A 225 3.31 22.35 3.49
CA ARG A 225 3.65 23.10 4.70
C ARG A 225 4.13 22.17 5.81
N LEU A 226 3.43 21.07 6.04
CA LEU A 226 3.84 20.03 7.01
C LEU A 226 5.23 19.49 6.67
N ALA A 227 5.45 19.04 5.43
CA ALA A 227 6.72 18.46 5.03
C ALA A 227 7.90 19.43 5.22
N LYS A 228 7.74 20.71 4.83
CA LYS A 228 8.76 21.75 5.04
C LYS A 228 9.05 22.00 6.52
N LYS A 229 8.02 21.96 7.37
CA LYS A 229 8.17 22.08 8.83
C LYS A 229 8.95 20.92 9.44
N LEU A 230 8.76 19.73 8.89
CA LEU A 230 9.52 18.53 9.25
C LEU A 230 10.93 18.48 8.63
N GLY A 231 11.31 19.49 7.83
CA GLY A 231 12.65 19.60 7.25
C GLY A 231 12.85 18.88 5.91
N TYR A 232 11.76 18.48 5.24
CA TYR A 232 11.77 17.87 3.90
C TYR A 232 11.57 18.91 2.80
N ILE A 233 11.86 18.53 1.55
CA ILE A 233 11.72 19.42 0.38
C ILE A 233 10.24 19.74 0.12
N ASP A 234 9.42 18.69 0.08
CA ASP A 234 7.97 18.72 -0.11
C ASP A 234 7.37 17.41 0.42
N PHE A 235 6.04 17.28 0.35
CA PHE A 235 5.34 16.12 0.89
C PHE A 235 5.64 14.83 0.14
N TYR A 236 5.97 14.91 -1.15
CA TYR A 236 6.30 13.72 -1.93
C TYR A 236 7.66 13.16 -1.51
N ASP A 237 8.69 14.01 -1.42
CA ASP A 237 10.01 13.65 -0.90
C ASP A 237 9.93 13.02 0.50
N TYR A 238 9.14 13.66 1.36
CA TYR A 238 8.84 13.17 2.69
C TYR A 238 8.25 11.76 2.69
N LYS A 239 7.21 11.50 1.88
CA LYS A 239 6.54 10.19 1.85
C LYS A 239 7.43 9.11 1.25
N VAL A 240 8.17 9.40 0.19
CA VAL A 240 9.09 8.45 -0.45
C VAL A 240 10.22 8.08 0.50
N LEU A 241 10.87 9.05 1.16
CA LEU A 241 11.96 8.75 2.10
C LEU A 241 11.48 7.88 3.27
N GLN A 242 10.28 8.14 3.78
CA GLN A 242 9.73 7.40 4.90
C GLN A 242 9.35 5.96 4.54
N ALA A 243 8.69 5.76 3.39
CA ALA A 243 8.24 4.44 2.97
C ALA A 243 9.36 3.59 2.36
N GLU A 244 10.23 4.21 1.54
CA GLU A 244 11.17 3.49 0.67
C GLU A 244 12.63 3.63 1.10
N GLY A 245 12.95 4.55 2.02
CA GLY A 245 14.31 4.74 2.54
C GLY A 245 15.26 5.52 1.61
N PHE A 246 14.78 6.03 0.48
CA PHE A 246 15.51 6.95 -0.42
C PHE A 246 14.65 8.17 -0.80
N ASN A 247 15.27 9.24 -1.28
CA ASN A 247 14.58 10.50 -1.54
C ASN A 247 13.90 10.54 -2.94
N LYS A 248 13.11 11.58 -3.22
CA LYS A 248 12.43 11.70 -4.53
C LYS A 248 13.39 11.81 -5.73
N GLU A 249 14.58 12.39 -5.52
CA GLU A 249 15.57 12.58 -6.60
C GLU A 249 16.05 11.22 -7.11
N ARG A 250 16.40 10.32 -6.17
CA ARG A 250 16.77 8.96 -6.51
C ARG A 250 15.62 8.18 -7.17
N LEU A 251 14.38 8.40 -6.73
CA LEU A 251 13.21 7.79 -7.36
C LEU A 251 13.10 8.19 -8.84
N PHE A 252 13.17 9.50 -9.13
CA PHE A 252 13.08 9.99 -10.50
C PHE A 252 14.25 9.55 -11.36
N GLU A 253 15.48 9.50 -10.82
CA GLU A 253 16.62 8.93 -11.55
C GLU A 253 16.34 7.49 -12.04
N MET A 254 15.73 6.65 -11.19
CA MET A 254 15.38 5.27 -11.57
C MET A 254 14.23 5.21 -12.58
N LEU A 255 13.17 6.02 -12.36
CA LEU A 255 12.00 6.02 -13.23
C LEU A 255 12.28 6.65 -14.60
N ASP A 256 13.07 7.72 -14.65
CA ASP A 256 13.48 8.38 -15.89
C ASP A 256 14.36 7.46 -16.74
N GLY A 257 15.26 6.70 -16.11
CA GLY A 257 16.05 5.68 -16.80
C GLY A 257 15.15 4.58 -17.41
N LEU A 258 14.20 4.06 -16.63
CA LEU A 258 13.24 3.07 -17.09
C LEU A 258 12.37 3.61 -18.24
N GLU A 259 11.87 4.84 -18.12
CA GLU A 259 11.07 5.48 -19.17
C GLU A 259 11.89 5.64 -20.44
N GLN A 260 13.13 6.13 -20.35
CA GLN A 260 14.01 6.31 -21.51
C GLN A 260 14.26 4.98 -22.23
N ASP A 261 14.57 3.92 -21.49
CA ASP A 261 14.89 2.60 -22.04
C ASP A 261 13.65 1.91 -22.65
N THR A 262 12.45 2.19 -22.14
CA THR A 262 11.19 1.58 -22.59
C THR A 262 10.39 2.44 -23.56
N ARG A 263 10.78 3.70 -23.78
CA ARG A 263 10.05 4.67 -24.62
C ARG A 263 9.81 4.13 -26.03
N GLN A 264 10.84 3.56 -26.66
CA GLN A 264 10.71 3.04 -28.03
C GLN A 264 9.74 1.85 -28.09
N LEU A 265 9.77 0.95 -27.10
CA LEU A 265 8.83 -0.17 -27.01
C LEU A 265 7.38 0.34 -26.92
N MET A 266 7.13 1.40 -26.14
CA MET A 266 5.81 2.02 -26.05
C MET A 266 5.38 2.70 -27.36
N HIS A 267 6.31 3.35 -28.08
CA HIS A 267 6.02 3.92 -29.40
C HIS A 267 5.68 2.83 -30.42
N ASP A 268 6.46 1.76 -30.47
CA ASP A 268 6.27 0.64 -31.37
C ASP A 268 4.94 -0.08 -31.08
N ALA A 269 4.61 -0.31 -29.81
CA ALA A 269 3.34 -0.91 -29.40
C ALA A 269 2.13 -0.05 -29.80
N ARG A 270 2.21 1.29 -29.67
CA ARG A 270 1.15 2.20 -30.13
C ARG A 270 1.04 2.22 -31.66
N ALA A 271 2.17 2.16 -32.37
CA ALA A 271 2.17 2.09 -33.83
C ALA A 271 1.53 0.77 -34.32
N ALA A 272 1.87 -0.36 -33.69
CA ALA A 272 1.27 -1.65 -33.97
C ALA A 272 -0.25 -1.64 -33.69
N LEU A 273 -0.68 -1.12 -32.53
CA LEU A 273 -2.10 -0.99 -32.20
C LEU A 273 -2.86 -0.17 -33.25
N ALA A 274 -2.31 0.95 -33.71
CA ALA A 274 -2.93 1.77 -34.73
C ALA A 274 -2.97 1.10 -36.12
N ALA A 275 -2.00 0.23 -36.43
CA ALA A 275 -1.94 -0.50 -37.70
C ALA A 275 -2.88 -1.72 -37.71
N GLU A 276 -3.02 -2.41 -36.59
CA GLU A 276 -3.77 -3.66 -36.46
C GLU A 276 -5.23 -3.46 -36.04
N SER A 277 -5.54 -2.37 -35.34
CA SER A 277 -6.91 -2.08 -34.91
C SER A 277 -7.79 -1.69 -36.11
N PRO A 278 -9.03 -2.20 -36.20
CA PRO A 278 -10.01 -1.72 -37.18
C PRO A 278 -10.32 -0.22 -37.07
N LEU A 279 -10.02 0.41 -35.92
CA LEU A 279 -10.19 1.85 -35.71
C LEU A 279 -9.01 2.69 -36.26
N GLY A 280 -7.95 2.06 -36.74
CA GLY A 280 -6.76 2.76 -37.24
C GLY A 280 -6.13 3.67 -36.16
N ALA A 281 -5.75 4.88 -36.55
CA ALA A 281 -5.21 5.88 -35.62
C ALA A 281 -6.18 6.26 -34.49
N ALA A 282 -7.50 6.18 -34.70
CA ALA A 282 -8.49 6.49 -33.68
C ALA A 282 -8.45 5.49 -32.50
N ALA A 283 -7.81 4.32 -32.66
CA ALA A 283 -7.54 3.39 -31.57
C ALA A 283 -6.69 4.03 -30.44
N LEU A 284 -5.90 5.06 -30.75
CA LEU A 284 -5.00 5.72 -29.81
C LEU A 284 -5.64 6.84 -29.00
N GLU A 285 -6.89 7.18 -29.30
CA GLU A 285 -7.69 8.15 -28.53
C GLU A 285 -7.97 7.60 -27.12
N PRO A 286 -8.05 8.47 -26.10
CA PRO A 286 -8.14 8.03 -24.71
C PRO A 286 -9.45 7.28 -24.40
N TRP A 287 -10.50 7.46 -25.22
CA TRP A 287 -11.75 6.70 -25.13
C TRP A 287 -11.76 5.39 -25.94
N ASN A 288 -10.78 5.13 -26.81
CA ASN A 288 -10.77 3.97 -27.70
C ASN A 288 -9.66 2.97 -27.40
N MET A 289 -8.57 3.39 -26.75
CA MET A 289 -7.42 2.50 -26.50
C MET A 289 -7.81 1.27 -25.68
N GLY A 290 -8.57 1.47 -24.59
CA GLY A 290 -9.04 0.37 -23.76
C GLY A 290 -9.97 -0.60 -24.49
N PHE A 291 -10.82 -0.10 -25.40
CA PHE A 291 -11.68 -0.92 -26.25
C PHE A 291 -10.87 -1.72 -27.28
N SER A 292 -9.89 -1.08 -27.93
CA SER A 292 -9.05 -1.73 -28.96
C SER A 292 -8.16 -2.84 -28.39
N LEU A 293 -7.76 -2.70 -27.12
CA LEU A 293 -6.97 -3.71 -26.41
C LEU A 293 -7.82 -4.83 -25.79
N ALA A 294 -9.14 -4.66 -25.68
CA ALA A 294 -10.01 -5.62 -25.02
C ALA A 294 -10.44 -6.77 -25.95
N GLY A 295 -10.37 -8.01 -25.44
CA GLY A 295 -11.32 -9.06 -25.83
C GLY A 295 -10.94 -10.07 -26.92
N SER A 296 -9.79 -9.95 -27.62
CA SER A 296 -9.39 -10.99 -28.60
C SER A 296 -8.56 -12.12 -27.97
N VAL A 297 -7.73 -11.80 -26.97
CA VAL A 297 -6.85 -12.77 -26.29
C VAL A 297 -7.60 -13.47 -25.15
N ASP A 298 -8.32 -12.73 -24.30
CA ASP A 298 -9.05 -13.29 -23.16
C ASP A 298 -10.03 -14.39 -23.58
N LYS A 299 -10.78 -14.17 -24.68
CA LYS A 299 -11.68 -15.18 -25.26
C LYS A 299 -10.96 -16.45 -25.70
N LYS A 300 -9.75 -16.32 -26.25
CA LYS A 300 -8.94 -17.46 -26.73
C LYS A 300 -8.28 -18.20 -25.58
N GLN A 301 -7.94 -17.49 -24.51
CA GLN A 301 -7.30 -18.06 -23.32
C GLN A 301 -8.30 -18.72 -22.37
N ASP A 302 -9.53 -18.23 -22.30
CA ASP A 302 -10.55 -18.69 -21.34
C ASP A 302 -10.69 -20.23 -21.23
N PRO A 303 -10.72 -21.01 -22.34
CA PRO A 303 -10.81 -22.47 -22.24
C PRO A 303 -9.65 -23.14 -21.50
N TYR A 304 -8.49 -22.49 -21.42
CA TYR A 304 -7.28 -22.98 -20.76
C TYR A 304 -7.17 -22.54 -19.29
N PHE A 305 -8.14 -21.78 -18.79
CA PHE A 305 -8.14 -21.30 -17.41
C PHE A 305 -9.53 -21.43 -16.77
N PRO A 306 -10.04 -22.65 -16.54
CA PRO A 306 -11.26 -22.83 -15.78
C PRO A 306 -11.03 -22.41 -14.32
N PHE A 307 -11.97 -21.65 -13.78
CA PHE A 307 -11.92 -21.15 -12.40
C PHE A 307 -11.70 -22.27 -11.36
N GLU A 308 -12.32 -23.42 -11.58
CA GLU A 308 -12.29 -24.58 -10.68
C GLU A 308 -10.88 -25.12 -10.44
N LEU A 309 -9.98 -24.95 -11.42
CA LEU A 309 -8.60 -25.40 -11.32
C LEU A 309 -7.66 -24.34 -10.75
N ALA A 310 -8.07 -23.07 -10.68
CA ALA A 310 -7.19 -21.98 -10.29
C ALA A 310 -6.53 -22.18 -8.91
N PRO A 311 -7.25 -22.61 -7.84
CA PRO A 311 -6.61 -22.88 -6.55
C PRO A 311 -5.59 -24.03 -6.60
N ALA A 312 -5.88 -25.09 -7.35
CA ALA A 312 -4.99 -26.24 -7.49
C ALA A 312 -3.72 -25.89 -8.29
N VAL A 313 -3.87 -25.12 -9.36
CA VAL A 313 -2.76 -24.63 -10.20
C VAL A 313 -1.86 -23.68 -9.42
N TRP A 314 -2.44 -22.75 -8.64
CA TRP A 314 -1.70 -21.91 -7.71
C TRP A 314 -0.89 -22.74 -6.71
N GLY A 315 -1.55 -23.64 -5.98
CA GLY A 315 -0.88 -24.47 -4.97
C GLY A 315 0.25 -25.34 -5.55
N LYS A 316 0.03 -25.93 -6.72
CA LYS A 316 1.06 -26.72 -7.43
C LYS A 316 2.23 -25.85 -7.89
N SER A 317 1.95 -24.64 -8.40
CA SER A 317 2.99 -23.71 -8.84
C SER A 317 3.92 -23.34 -7.68
N PHE A 318 3.34 -22.93 -6.56
CA PHE A 318 4.08 -22.53 -5.36
C PHE A 318 4.88 -23.70 -4.78
N GLN A 319 4.26 -24.89 -4.67
CA GLN A 319 4.94 -26.09 -4.22
C GLN A 319 6.17 -26.43 -5.09
N LYS A 320 6.05 -26.31 -6.42
CA LYS A 320 7.16 -26.62 -7.34
C LYS A 320 8.26 -25.58 -7.34
N LEU A 321 7.96 -24.35 -6.95
CA LEU A 321 8.95 -23.30 -6.69
C LEU A 321 9.62 -23.42 -5.31
N GLY A 322 9.19 -24.38 -4.47
CA GLY A 322 9.68 -24.54 -3.10
C GLY A 322 9.12 -23.50 -2.13
N ILE A 323 8.08 -22.77 -2.53
CA ILE A 323 7.40 -21.78 -1.69
C ILE A 323 6.53 -22.53 -0.68
N ASN A 324 6.69 -22.18 0.59
CA ASN A 324 5.91 -22.70 1.69
C ASN A 324 5.42 -21.55 2.57
N TYR A 325 4.56 -21.84 3.53
CA TYR A 325 3.92 -20.83 4.39
C TYR A 325 4.34 -20.96 5.87
N GLN A 326 5.46 -21.62 6.21
CA GLN A 326 5.97 -21.72 7.60
C GLN A 326 4.91 -22.13 8.66
N ALA A 327 4.11 -23.15 8.36
CA ALA A 327 3.00 -23.62 9.19
C ALA A 327 1.87 -22.59 9.46
N SER A 328 1.82 -21.51 8.67
CA SER A 328 0.77 -20.50 8.73
C SER A 328 -0.58 -21.06 8.30
N THR A 329 -1.64 -20.48 8.86
CA THR A 329 -3.02 -20.80 8.50
C THR A 329 -3.59 -19.73 7.57
N MET A 330 -4.47 -20.14 6.66
CA MET A 330 -5.04 -19.24 5.67
C MET A 330 -6.56 -19.38 5.54
N GLN A 331 -7.26 -18.24 5.48
CA GLN A 331 -8.67 -18.17 5.11
C GLN A 331 -8.83 -17.52 3.73
N LEU A 332 -9.61 -18.16 2.85
CA LEU A 332 -9.85 -17.68 1.49
C LEU A 332 -11.32 -17.31 1.29
N ASP A 333 -11.56 -16.18 0.65
CA ASP A 333 -12.89 -15.77 0.19
C ASP A 333 -12.81 -15.27 -1.26
N LEU A 334 -12.97 -16.16 -2.23
CA LEU A 334 -12.54 -15.91 -3.61
C LEU A 334 -13.63 -15.37 -4.54
N CYS A 335 -14.90 -15.63 -4.23
CA CYS A 335 -16.00 -15.34 -5.15
C CYS A 335 -16.66 -14.00 -4.83
N ASP A 336 -17.08 -13.28 -5.87
CA ASP A 336 -17.92 -12.09 -5.71
C ASP A 336 -19.30 -12.47 -5.15
N ARG A 337 -19.87 -11.57 -4.34
CA ARG A 337 -21.24 -11.69 -3.82
C ARG A 337 -21.74 -10.34 -3.32
N GLU A 338 -23.05 -10.21 -3.22
CA GLU A 338 -23.69 -9.01 -2.68
C GLU A 338 -23.08 -8.61 -1.32
N LYS A 339 -22.84 -7.30 -1.13
CA LYS A 339 -22.32 -6.65 0.10
C LYS A 339 -20.85 -6.94 0.43
N LYS A 340 -20.20 -7.89 -0.25
CA LYS A 340 -18.75 -8.06 -0.15
C LYS A 340 -18.05 -6.80 -0.66
N TYR A 341 -16.94 -6.45 -0.02
CA TYR A 341 -16.09 -5.37 -0.46
C TYR A 341 -15.56 -5.63 -1.87
N SER A 342 -15.72 -4.66 -2.77
CA SER A 342 -15.46 -4.81 -4.20
C SER A 342 -13.99 -4.62 -4.59
N ASN A 343 -13.05 -5.12 -3.80
CA ASN A 343 -11.62 -5.19 -4.16
C ASN A 343 -10.95 -6.43 -3.55
N GLY A 344 -9.98 -7.00 -4.27
CA GLY A 344 -9.06 -8.01 -3.71
C GLY A 344 -8.10 -7.40 -2.70
N PHE A 345 -7.69 -8.18 -1.70
CA PHE A 345 -6.64 -7.83 -0.75
C PHE A 345 -6.20 -9.06 0.06
N CYS A 346 -4.97 -9.00 0.57
CA CYS A 346 -4.39 -9.92 1.56
C CYS A 346 -4.04 -9.17 2.85
N HIS A 347 -4.29 -9.77 4.00
CA HIS A 347 -3.98 -9.19 5.31
C HIS A 347 -3.64 -10.28 6.34
N TRP A 348 -2.94 -9.91 7.42
CA TRP A 348 -2.37 -10.85 8.40
C TRP A 348 -2.87 -10.59 9.82
N PRO A 349 -4.04 -11.14 10.23
CA PRO A 349 -4.50 -11.02 11.62
C PRO A 349 -3.43 -11.33 12.67
N ILE A 350 -2.58 -12.33 12.39
CA ILE A 350 -1.36 -12.59 13.17
C ILE A 350 -0.16 -12.49 12.23
N ALA A 351 0.70 -11.51 12.50
CA ALA A 351 1.98 -11.36 11.83
C ALA A 351 3.00 -12.36 12.44
N PRO A 352 3.79 -13.06 11.61
CA PRO A 352 4.73 -14.06 12.09
C PRO A 352 6.00 -13.43 12.66
N TYR A 353 6.60 -14.10 13.65
CA TYR A 353 7.86 -13.70 14.29
C TYR A 353 8.46 -14.81 15.16
N ARG A 354 9.73 -14.65 15.54
CA ARG A 354 10.36 -15.43 16.62
C ARG A 354 10.28 -14.67 17.94
N LYS A 355 9.87 -15.36 18.99
CA LYS A 355 9.92 -14.85 20.37
C LYS A 355 11.36 -14.80 20.88
N SER A 356 11.56 -14.11 22.00
CA SER A 356 12.87 -14.02 22.66
C SER A 356 13.43 -15.39 23.10
N ASP A 357 12.56 -16.38 23.35
CA ASP A 357 12.95 -17.78 23.66
C ASP A 357 13.28 -18.63 22.42
N GLY A 358 13.19 -18.06 21.22
CA GLY A 358 13.46 -18.71 19.94
C GLY A 358 12.28 -19.47 19.33
N SER A 359 11.14 -19.54 20.02
CA SER A 359 9.92 -20.17 19.51
C SER A 359 9.31 -19.39 18.33
N TRP A 360 8.76 -20.13 17.36
CA TRP A 360 8.13 -19.57 16.17
C TRP A 360 6.64 -19.32 16.38
N VAL A 361 6.18 -18.12 16.01
CA VAL A 361 4.76 -17.80 15.89
C VAL A 361 4.40 -17.75 14.40
N PRO A 362 3.61 -18.71 13.89
CA PRO A 362 3.22 -18.74 12.49
C PRO A 362 2.17 -17.66 12.18
N ALA A 363 2.07 -17.27 10.91
CA ALA A 363 1.11 -16.26 10.49
C ALA A 363 -0.33 -16.80 10.48
N GLN A 364 -1.28 -15.90 10.67
CA GLN A 364 -2.65 -16.09 10.22
C GLN A 364 -2.89 -15.10 9.10
N THR A 365 -3.29 -15.58 7.94
CA THR A 365 -3.49 -14.74 6.75
C THR A 365 -4.87 -14.97 6.19
N ASN A 366 -5.54 -13.89 5.78
CA ASN A 366 -6.72 -14.02 4.95
C ASN A 366 -6.50 -13.25 3.66
N PHE A 367 -7.03 -13.76 2.56
CA PHE A 367 -7.12 -12.95 1.35
C PHE A 367 -8.38 -13.24 0.55
N THR A 368 -8.74 -12.27 -0.27
CA THR A 368 -9.98 -12.27 -1.02
C THR A 368 -9.77 -11.89 -2.48
N SER A 369 -10.65 -12.39 -3.35
CA SER A 369 -10.78 -11.98 -4.74
C SER A 369 -12.25 -11.76 -5.12
N LEU A 370 -12.51 -11.29 -6.33
CA LEU A 370 -13.86 -11.02 -6.85
C LEU A 370 -14.17 -11.90 -8.06
N ALA A 371 -13.79 -13.17 -7.99
CA ALA A 371 -14.02 -14.07 -9.11
C ALA A 371 -15.51 -14.30 -9.30
N THR A 372 -15.94 -14.31 -10.56
CA THR A 372 -17.30 -14.67 -10.96
C THR A 372 -17.18 -15.93 -11.80
N PRO A 373 -17.24 -17.14 -11.21
CA PRO A 373 -16.77 -18.37 -11.86
C PRO A 373 -17.34 -18.63 -13.27
N SER A 374 -18.56 -18.17 -13.55
CA SER A 374 -19.23 -18.32 -14.85
C SER A 374 -18.94 -17.22 -15.86
N ALA A 375 -18.16 -16.19 -15.50
CA ALA A 375 -17.83 -15.08 -16.38
C ALA A 375 -16.58 -15.42 -17.22
N LEU A 376 -16.63 -15.03 -18.49
CA LEU A 376 -15.50 -15.13 -19.41
C LEU A 376 -14.27 -14.40 -18.82
N GLY A 377 -13.12 -15.07 -18.85
CA GLY A 377 -11.86 -14.59 -18.29
C GLY A 377 -11.77 -14.68 -16.77
N SER A 378 -12.81 -15.18 -16.08
CA SER A 378 -12.81 -15.21 -14.62
C SER A 378 -11.78 -16.17 -14.06
N GLY A 379 -11.48 -17.30 -14.73
CA GLY A 379 -10.53 -18.25 -14.19
C GLY A 379 -9.07 -17.79 -14.33
N VAL A 380 -8.69 -17.14 -15.44
CA VAL A 380 -7.36 -16.52 -15.56
C VAL A 380 -7.22 -15.35 -14.57
N THR A 381 -8.25 -14.52 -14.45
CA THR A 381 -8.27 -13.41 -13.47
C THR A 381 -8.13 -13.94 -12.05
N ALA A 382 -8.91 -14.95 -11.68
CA ALA A 382 -8.85 -15.56 -10.36
C ALA A 382 -7.48 -16.18 -10.08
N LEU A 383 -6.90 -16.89 -11.06
CA LEU A 383 -5.57 -17.46 -10.93
C LEU A 383 -4.51 -16.38 -10.74
N THR A 384 -4.52 -15.31 -11.54
CA THR A 384 -3.59 -14.18 -11.39
C THR A 384 -3.73 -13.56 -9.99
N THR A 385 -4.95 -13.35 -9.51
CA THR A 385 -5.17 -12.86 -8.14
C THR A 385 -4.69 -13.86 -7.08
N LEU A 386 -4.91 -15.16 -7.25
CA LEU A 386 -4.41 -16.19 -6.33
C LEU A 386 -2.88 -16.21 -6.28
N MET A 387 -2.21 -16.07 -7.43
CA MET A 387 -0.75 -16.00 -7.51
C MET A 387 -0.22 -14.72 -6.85
N HIS A 388 -0.91 -13.59 -7.04
CA HIS A 388 -0.58 -12.30 -6.42
C HIS A 388 -0.76 -12.33 -4.90
N GLU A 389 -1.99 -12.53 -4.44
CA GLU A 389 -2.35 -12.49 -3.01
C GLU A 389 -1.74 -13.67 -2.24
N GLY A 390 -1.67 -14.85 -2.86
CA GLY A 390 -0.94 -15.99 -2.32
C GLY A 390 0.55 -15.74 -2.23
N GLY A 391 1.10 -14.88 -3.10
CA GLY A 391 2.48 -14.40 -3.09
C GLY A 391 2.75 -13.44 -1.93
N HIS A 392 1.88 -12.46 -1.70
CA HIS A 392 1.87 -11.65 -0.49
C HIS A 392 1.87 -12.54 0.75
N ALA A 393 0.90 -13.45 0.83
CA ALA A 393 0.76 -14.36 1.96
C ALA A 393 2.03 -15.18 2.22
N ALA A 394 2.68 -15.68 1.16
CA ALA A 394 3.91 -16.45 1.27
C ALA A 394 5.09 -15.59 1.73
N HIS A 395 5.24 -14.39 1.15
CA HIS A 395 6.31 -13.46 1.50
C HIS A 395 6.28 -13.15 2.99
N PHE A 396 5.15 -12.65 3.50
CA PHE A 396 5.04 -12.26 4.89
C PHE A 396 5.09 -13.46 5.84
N ALA A 397 4.51 -14.61 5.48
CA ALA A 397 4.60 -15.85 6.27
C ALA A 397 6.06 -16.32 6.51
N ASN A 398 7.02 -15.90 5.66
CA ASN A 398 8.42 -16.28 5.75
C ASN A 398 9.33 -15.19 6.33
N ILE A 399 8.78 -14.10 6.89
CA ILE A 399 9.58 -13.09 7.60
C ILE A 399 9.98 -13.65 8.97
N ASP A 400 11.21 -14.17 9.05
CA ASP A 400 11.81 -14.67 10.28
C ASP A 400 12.58 -13.54 10.99
N GLN A 401 11.88 -12.78 11.83
CA GLN A 401 12.43 -11.68 12.65
C GLN A 401 11.94 -11.76 14.09
N GLY A 402 12.64 -11.09 15.02
CA GLY A 402 12.35 -11.13 16.46
C GLY A 402 11.10 -10.39 16.93
N SER A 403 10.23 -9.94 16.02
CA SER A 403 9.04 -9.15 16.36
C SER A 403 8.02 -9.09 15.20
N PRO A 404 6.70 -9.05 15.49
CA PRO A 404 5.66 -8.84 14.48
C PRO A 404 5.73 -7.46 13.80
N PHE A 405 6.43 -6.49 14.38
CA PHE A 405 6.61 -5.16 13.81
C PHE A 405 7.39 -5.17 12.48
N PHE A 406 8.13 -6.24 12.19
CA PHE A 406 8.81 -6.46 10.90
C PHE A 406 7.89 -6.99 9.80
N SER A 407 6.73 -7.55 10.18
CA SER A 407 5.91 -8.40 9.32
C SER A 407 4.50 -7.82 9.12
N GLN A 408 4.38 -6.50 9.11
CA GLN A 408 3.12 -5.78 8.93
C GLN A 408 3.05 -5.08 7.57
N GLU A 409 1.84 -4.96 7.04
CA GLU A 409 1.54 -4.47 5.68
C GLU A 409 1.74 -2.95 5.49
N ARG A 410 1.99 -2.21 6.57
CA ARG A 410 2.05 -0.73 6.56
C ARG A 410 3.45 -0.22 6.85
N ALA A 411 3.61 1.11 6.77
CA ALA A 411 4.83 1.77 7.17
C ALA A 411 5.25 1.32 8.59
N PRO A 412 6.51 0.89 8.79
CA PRO A 412 7.65 1.20 7.94
C PRO A 412 8.02 0.18 6.85
N THR A 413 7.15 -0.80 6.56
CA THR A 413 7.33 -1.72 5.42
C THR A 413 7.15 -0.96 4.10
N SER A 414 8.10 -1.16 3.18
CA SER A 414 8.03 -0.59 1.82
C SER A 414 6.92 -1.27 1.02
N VAL A 415 6.11 -0.47 0.33
CA VAL A 415 5.05 -0.98 -0.56
C VAL A 415 5.68 -1.69 -1.76
N ALA A 416 6.74 -1.10 -2.33
CA ALA A 416 7.47 -1.73 -3.43
C ALA A 416 8.07 -3.08 -3.01
N TYR A 417 8.57 -3.21 -1.78
CA TYR A 417 9.09 -4.47 -1.26
C TYR A 417 8.01 -5.55 -1.13
N ALA A 418 6.81 -5.19 -0.63
CA ALA A 418 5.67 -6.10 -0.55
C ALA A 418 5.18 -6.52 -1.94
N GLU A 419 4.96 -5.55 -2.84
CA GLU A 419 4.40 -5.81 -4.17
C GLU A 419 5.36 -6.53 -5.13
N ASN A 420 6.67 -6.36 -4.98
CA ASN A 420 7.62 -6.98 -5.91
C ASN A 420 7.53 -8.52 -5.90
N GLN A 421 7.31 -9.14 -4.73
CA GLN A 421 7.20 -10.60 -4.62
C GLN A 421 5.88 -11.12 -5.19
N SER A 422 4.76 -10.46 -4.89
CA SER A 422 3.43 -10.84 -5.40
C SER A 422 3.33 -10.64 -6.92
N MET A 423 3.81 -9.51 -7.43
CA MET A 423 3.83 -9.21 -8.86
C MET A 423 4.79 -10.11 -9.64
N PHE A 424 5.91 -10.53 -9.04
CA PHE A 424 6.75 -11.55 -9.66
C PHE A 424 5.95 -12.86 -9.86
N LEU A 425 5.20 -13.29 -8.85
CA LEU A 425 4.45 -14.54 -8.88
C LEU A 425 3.25 -14.49 -9.82
N ASP A 426 2.53 -13.37 -9.87
CA ASP A 426 1.40 -13.20 -10.79
C ASP A 426 1.84 -13.10 -12.25
N SER A 427 3.04 -12.56 -12.53
CA SER A 427 3.58 -12.45 -13.88
C SER A 427 3.81 -13.81 -14.54
N LEU A 428 3.99 -14.88 -13.74
CA LEU A 428 4.14 -16.25 -14.23
C LEU A 428 2.91 -16.71 -15.03
N VAL A 429 1.72 -16.19 -14.73
CA VAL A 429 0.50 -16.54 -15.48
C VAL A 429 0.62 -16.10 -16.95
N GLY A 430 1.44 -15.10 -17.25
CA GLY A 430 1.75 -14.67 -18.62
C GLY A 430 3.00 -15.32 -19.24
N ASP A 431 3.80 -16.06 -18.48
CA ASP A 431 5.04 -16.67 -18.97
C ASP A 431 4.77 -17.89 -19.86
N ALA A 432 5.42 -17.96 -21.02
CA ALA A 432 5.17 -19.02 -22.00
C ALA A 432 5.53 -20.43 -21.48
N ALA A 433 6.59 -20.57 -20.68
CA ALA A 433 6.99 -21.87 -20.14
C ALA A 433 6.06 -22.32 -19.02
N TRP A 434 5.61 -21.39 -18.18
CA TRP A 434 4.58 -21.66 -17.18
C TRP A 434 3.25 -22.02 -17.86
N LEU A 435 2.80 -21.24 -18.85
CA LEU A 435 1.59 -21.49 -19.63
C LEU A 435 1.59 -22.89 -20.24
N ALA A 436 2.68 -23.27 -20.91
CA ALA A 436 2.82 -24.59 -21.54
C ALA A 436 2.71 -25.77 -20.55
N LYS A 437 2.87 -25.52 -19.25
CA LYS A 437 2.84 -26.53 -18.19
C LYS A 437 1.57 -26.49 -17.33
N TYR A 438 0.91 -25.34 -17.22
CA TYR A 438 -0.13 -25.10 -16.21
C TYR A 438 -1.42 -24.47 -16.74
N ALA A 439 -1.41 -23.76 -17.87
CA ALA A 439 -2.65 -23.50 -18.60
C ALA A 439 -3.15 -24.86 -19.11
N VAL A 440 -4.45 -25.15 -18.99
CA VAL A 440 -4.95 -26.54 -19.02
C VAL A 440 -4.30 -27.38 -20.11
N SER A 441 -3.55 -28.39 -19.66
CA SER A 441 -3.19 -29.61 -20.37
C SER A 441 -4.29 -30.65 -20.24
#